data_AF-A0AAU3E2L3-F1
#
_entry.id   AF-A0AAU3E2L3-F1
#
_cell.length_a   1.000
_cell.length_b   1.000
_cell.length_c   1.000
_cell.angle_alpha   90.00
_cell.angle_beta   90.00
_cell.angle_gamma   90.00
#
_symmetry.space_group_name_H-M   'P 1'
#
loop_
_entity.id
_entity.type
_entity.pdbx_description
1 polymer ?
#
loop_
_entity_poly.entity_id
_entity_poly.type
_entity_poly.pdbx_seq_one_letter_code
_entity_poly.pdbx_strand_id
1 'polypeptide(L)'
;MPEHRPAEPDILRYYTDVFAEADRLHRTPQGRLEFARTKELLARVLPDAPATVLDIGVAEFTAAGLPAPRLYGIEGPLWPLLDALGVQPTERLFTDALDCARVVESDPSVLGSSGHLLAVAVA
;
A
#
# COMPACT_ATOMS: atom_id res chain seq x y z
N MET A 1 1.12 19.31 19.05
CA MET A 1 1.98 19.51 17.86
C MET A 1 2.77 18.23 17.69
N PRO A 2 2.75 17.54 16.54
CA PRO A 2 3.61 16.38 16.37
C PRO A 2 5.05 16.86 16.57
N GLU A 3 5.79 16.19 17.45
CA GLU A 3 7.18 16.53 17.72
C GLU A 3 7.96 16.44 16.41
N HIS A 4 8.56 17.56 15.98
CA HIS A 4 9.35 17.60 14.76
C HIS A 4 10.68 16.91 15.05
N ARG A 5 10.75 15.60 14.79
CA ARG A 5 11.99 14.84 14.89
C ARG A 5 12.91 15.32 13.77
N PRO A 6 14.17 15.68 14.07
CA PRO A 6 15.12 16.09 13.03
C PRO A 6 15.26 14.98 11.99
N ALA A 7 15.36 15.36 10.71
CA ALA A 7 15.57 14.43 9.63
C ALA A 7 16.84 13.60 9.88
N GLU A 8 16.74 12.29 9.68
CA GLU A 8 17.89 11.40 9.78
C GLU A 8 18.89 11.74 8.65
N PRO A 9 20.14 12.16 8.96
CA PRO A 9 21.09 12.56 7.93
C PRO A 9 21.60 11.39 7.08
N ASP A 10 21.56 10.16 7.62
CA ASP A 10 21.94 8.96 6.88
C ASP A 10 20.69 8.27 6.32
N ILE A 11 20.48 8.43 5.02
CA ILE A 11 19.32 7.85 4.34
C ILE A 11 19.31 6.32 4.38
N LEU A 12 20.49 5.68 4.35
CA LEU A 12 20.55 4.22 4.42
C LEU A 12 20.12 3.77 5.82
N ARG A 13 20.66 4.41 6.86
CA ARG A 13 20.26 4.15 8.24
C ARG A 13 18.77 4.45 8.49
N TYR A 14 18.22 5.45 7.82
CA TYR A 14 16.79 5.75 7.88
C TYR A 14 15.96 4.55 7.38
N TYR A 15 16.29 4.01 6.20
CA TYR A 15 15.58 2.89 5.59
C TYR A 15 15.91 1.52 6.22
N THR A 16 17.05 1.34 6.88
CA THR A 16 17.45 0.03 7.45
C THR A 16 17.19 -0.09 8.95
N ASP A 17 17.51 0.94 9.74
CA ASP A 17 17.68 0.79 11.19
C ASP A 17 16.72 1.67 12.01
N VAL A 18 16.36 2.84 11.49
CA VAL A 18 15.59 3.86 12.24
C VAL A 18 14.10 3.76 11.95
N PHE A 19 13.73 3.47 10.71
CA PHE A 19 12.35 3.32 10.30
C PHE A 19 12.05 1.84 10.06
N ALA A 20 11.62 1.14 11.10
CA ALA A 20 11.12 -0.22 10.99
C ALA A 20 9.74 -0.21 10.29
N GLU A 21 9.75 0.00 8.97
CA GLU A 21 8.56 0.12 8.15
C GLU A 21 7.68 -1.13 8.23
N ALA A 22 8.31 -2.31 8.35
CA ALA A 22 7.62 -3.58 8.55
C ALA A 22 6.75 -3.58 9.83
N ASP A 23 7.17 -2.90 10.90
CA ASP A 23 6.39 -2.82 12.13
C ASP A 23 5.11 -1.99 11.93
N ARG A 24 5.10 -1.03 10.98
CA ARG A 24 3.89 -0.25 10.65
C ARG A 24 2.76 -1.16 10.17
N LEU A 25 3.10 -2.17 9.37
CA LEU A 25 2.15 -3.12 8.78
C LEU A 25 1.47 -4.04 9.80
N HIS A 26 1.94 -4.07 11.04
CA HIS A 26 1.37 -4.90 12.09
C HIS A 26 0.76 -4.09 13.23
N ARG A 27 1.15 -2.81 13.40
CA ARG A 27 0.73 -1.97 14.52
C ARG A 27 -0.67 -1.37 14.35
N THR A 28 -1.05 -0.91 13.16
CA THR A 28 -2.34 -0.23 12.94
C THR A 28 -3.35 -1.10 12.20
N PRO A 29 -4.66 -0.87 12.38
CA PRO A 29 -5.69 -1.48 11.54
C PRO A 29 -5.44 -1.28 10.04
N GLN A 30 -5.12 -0.04 9.61
CA GLN A 30 -4.74 0.25 8.22
C GLN A 30 -3.53 -0.58 7.78
N GLY A 31 -2.46 -0.63 8.57
CA GLY A 31 -1.24 -1.38 8.21
C GLY A 31 -1.51 -2.88 8.02
N ARG A 32 -2.39 -3.46 8.83
CA ARG A 32 -2.80 -4.87 8.69
C ARG A 32 -3.64 -5.09 7.44
N LEU A 33 -4.52 -4.14 7.11
CA LEU A 33 -5.33 -4.17 5.88
C LEU A 33 -4.43 -4.04 4.64
N GLU A 34 -3.52 -3.06 4.65
CA GLU A 34 -2.50 -2.82 3.63
C GLU A 34 -1.68 -4.08 3.39
N PHE A 35 -1.14 -4.70 4.45
CA PHE A 35 -0.35 -5.92 4.31
C PHE A 35 -1.13 -7.09 3.71
N ALA A 36 -2.37 -7.30 4.13
CA ALA A 36 -3.21 -8.36 3.59
C ALA A 36 -3.47 -8.13 2.09
N ARG A 37 -3.83 -6.91 1.71
CA ARG A 37 -4.15 -6.53 0.33
C ARG A 37 -2.96 -6.50 -0.59
N THR A 38 -1.81 -6.02 -0.12
CA THR A 38 -0.55 -6.06 -0.88
C THR A 38 -0.21 -7.49 -1.26
N LYS A 39 -0.28 -8.45 -0.32
CA LYS A 39 -0.04 -9.87 -0.65
C LYS A 39 -1.03 -10.41 -1.70
N GLU A 40 -2.31 -10.10 -1.56
CA GLU A 40 -3.34 -10.52 -2.54
C GLU A 40 -3.12 -9.94 -3.94
N LEU A 41 -2.73 -8.67 -4.02
CA LEU A 41 -2.42 -7.99 -5.26
C LEU A 41 -1.16 -8.57 -5.89
N LEU A 42 -0.05 -8.67 -5.13
CA LEU A 42 1.21 -9.21 -5.62
C LEU A 42 1.08 -10.65 -6.12
N ALA A 43 0.35 -11.51 -5.40
CA ALA A 43 0.09 -12.88 -5.84
C ALA A 43 -0.72 -12.97 -7.14
N ARG A 44 -1.48 -11.92 -7.48
CA ARG A 44 -2.29 -11.85 -8.71
C ARG A 44 -1.55 -11.21 -9.88
N VAL A 45 -0.65 -10.26 -9.62
CA VAL A 45 -0.07 -9.40 -10.66
C VAL A 45 1.40 -9.68 -10.96
N LEU A 46 2.14 -10.31 -10.04
CA LEU A 46 3.54 -10.68 -10.29
C LEU A 46 3.61 -11.85 -11.27
N PRO A 47 4.56 -11.83 -12.23
CA PRO A 47 4.85 -13.00 -13.05
C PRO A 47 5.56 -14.09 -12.23
N ASP A 48 5.69 -15.28 -12.83
CA ASP A 48 6.47 -16.37 -12.23
C ASP A 48 7.90 -15.92 -11.91
N ALA A 49 8.43 -16.44 -10.80
CA ALA A 49 9.79 -16.12 -10.39
C ALA A 49 10.82 -16.70 -11.39
N PRO A 50 11.95 -15.99 -11.64
CA PRO A 50 12.31 -14.70 -11.06
C PRO A 50 11.62 -13.51 -11.75
N ALA A 51 11.17 -12.55 -10.95
CA ALA A 51 10.56 -11.30 -11.42
C ALA A 51 11.39 -10.08 -10.98
N THR A 52 11.51 -9.08 -11.85
CA THR A 52 12.10 -7.78 -11.51
C THR A 52 11.00 -6.84 -11.01
N VAL A 53 11.19 -6.26 -9.83
CA VAL A 53 10.26 -5.29 -9.23
C VAL A 53 10.97 -3.94 -9.12
N LEU A 54 10.29 -2.88 -9.56
CA LEU A 54 10.76 -1.50 -9.47
C LEU A 54 9.94 -0.76 -8.42
N ASP A 55 10.62 -0.19 -7.42
CA ASP A 55 10.00 0.71 -6.45
C ASP A 55 10.21 2.16 -6.90
N ILE A 56 9.30 2.64 -7.74
CA ILE A 56 9.33 3.99 -8.31
C ILE A 56 7.90 4.56 -8.37
N GLY A 57 7.80 5.89 -8.30
CA GLY A 57 6.52 6.58 -8.44
C GLY A 57 5.93 6.47 -9.85
N VAL A 58 4.61 6.65 -9.96
CA VAL A 58 3.85 6.53 -11.22
C VAL A 58 4.31 7.58 -12.26
N ALA A 59 4.62 8.79 -11.81
CA ALA A 59 5.07 9.86 -12.69
C ALA A 59 6.46 9.52 -13.28
N GLU A 60 7.36 9.02 -12.43
CA GLU A 60 8.68 8.54 -12.82
C GLU A 60 8.60 7.36 -13.79
N PHE A 61 7.64 6.45 -13.60
CA PHE A 61 7.38 5.32 -14.51
C PHE A 61 7.17 5.82 -15.95
N THR A 62 6.29 6.80 -16.11
CA THR A 62 5.97 7.39 -17.42
C THR A 62 7.13 8.21 -17.97
N ALA A 63 7.80 9.00 -17.12
CA ALA A 63 8.94 9.83 -17.51
C ALA A 63 10.15 8.98 -17.97
N ALA A 64 10.30 7.77 -17.44
CA ALA A 64 11.32 6.81 -17.86
C ALA A 64 11.01 6.09 -19.18
N GLY A 65 9.86 6.38 -19.81
CA GLY A 65 9.44 5.74 -21.06
C GLY A 65 8.93 4.30 -20.91
N LEU A 66 8.58 3.90 -19.68
CA LEU A 66 7.96 2.61 -19.42
C LEU A 66 6.45 2.64 -19.78
N PRO A 67 5.81 1.48 -20.05
CA PRO A 67 4.39 1.43 -20.37
C PRO A 67 3.52 2.07 -19.29
N ALA A 68 2.38 2.68 -19.64
CA ALA A 68 1.48 3.24 -18.65
C ALA A 68 1.05 2.16 -17.63
N PRO A 69 1.32 2.32 -16.33
CA PRO A 69 1.00 1.29 -15.36
C PRO A 69 -0.50 1.28 -15.06
N ARG A 70 -1.03 0.09 -14.77
CA ARG A 70 -2.33 -0.06 -14.13
C ARG A 70 -2.19 0.25 -12.64
N LEU A 71 -3.09 1.07 -12.12
CA LEU A 71 -3.12 1.42 -10.70
C LEU A 71 -4.12 0.57 -9.94
N TYR A 72 -3.74 0.22 -8.71
CA TYR A 72 -4.60 -0.46 -7.75
C TYR A 72 -4.61 0.29 -6.41
N GLY A 73 -5.79 0.54 -5.86
CA GLY A 73 -5.96 0.95 -4.48
C GLY A 73 -5.76 -0.26 -3.55
N ILE A 74 -4.86 -0.14 -2.58
CA ILE A 74 -4.52 -1.25 -1.69
C ILE A 74 -5.62 -1.44 -0.65
N GLU A 75 -5.93 -0.42 0.15
CA GLU A 75 -6.84 -0.50 1.29
C GLU A 75 -8.30 -0.14 0.96
N GLY A 76 -8.52 0.69 -0.06
CA GLY A 76 -9.87 1.16 -0.42
C GLY A 76 -10.52 2.08 0.63
N PRO A 77 -11.74 2.56 0.40
CA PRO A 77 -12.31 3.72 1.11
C PRO A 77 -12.61 3.50 2.59
N LEU A 78 -12.64 2.26 3.08
CA LEU A 78 -13.03 1.95 4.46
C LEU A 78 -11.86 1.98 5.46
N TRP A 79 -10.61 2.15 5.00
CA TRP A 79 -9.44 2.16 5.88
C TRP A 79 -9.51 3.20 7.02
N PRO A 80 -10.01 4.45 6.83
CA PRO A 80 -10.04 5.42 7.92
C PRO A 80 -10.97 4.99 9.05
N LEU A 81 -12.04 4.27 8.71
CA LEU A 81 -12.99 3.75 9.69
C LEU A 81 -12.35 2.64 10.53
N LEU A 82 -11.51 1.80 9.93
CA LEU A 82 -10.79 0.76 10.68
C LEU A 82 -9.87 1.37 11.75
N ASP A 83 -9.13 2.41 11.39
CA ASP A 83 -8.24 3.10 12.30
C ASP A 83 -9.02 3.85 13.40
N ALA A 84 -10.09 4.56 13.02
CA ALA A 84 -10.93 5.29 13.97
C ALA A 84 -11.55 4.39 15.05
N LEU A 85 -11.86 3.14 14.71
CA LEU A 85 -12.46 2.17 15.61
C LEU A 85 -11.46 1.17 16.21
N GLY A 86 -10.19 1.23 15.82
CA GLY A 86 -9.18 0.29 16.31
C GLY A 86 -9.43 -1.17 15.90
N VAL A 87 -10.02 -1.39 14.71
CA VAL A 87 -10.53 -2.69 14.27
C VAL A 87 -9.41 -3.73 14.18
N GLN A 88 -9.69 -4.92 14.70
CA GLN A 88 -8.82 -6.09 14.66
C GLN A 88 -9.12 -6.96 13.44
N PRO A 89 -8.13 -7.71 12.90
CA PRO A 89 -8.32 -8.57 11.72
C PRO A 89 -9.41 -9.65 11.88
N THR A 90 -9.70 -10.04 13.12
CA THR A 90 -10.73 -11.04 13.43
C THR A 90 -12.15 -10.49 13.38
N GLU A 91 -12.31 -9.17 13.33
CA GLU A 91 -13.62 -8.53 13.34
C GLU A 91 -14.24 -8.47 11.94
N ARG A 92 -15.57 -8.55 11.89
CA ARG A 92 -16.32 -8.58 10.64
C ARG A 92 -16.04 -7.38 9.74
N LEU A 93 -15.93 -6.18 10.33
CA LEU A 93 -15.67 -4.94 9.61
C LEU A 93 -14.32 -4.96 8.87
N PHE A 94 -13.31 -5.69 9.38
CA PHE A 94 -12.04 -5.85 8.68
C PHE A 94 -12.22 -6.68 7.40
N THR A 95 -13.03 -7.74 7.45
CA THR A 95 -13.37 -8.53 6.26
C THR A 95 -14.20 -7.72 5.26
N ASP A 96 -15.18 -6.95 5.74
CA ASP A 96 -15.97 -6.08 4.87
C ASP A 96 -15.10 -5.00 4.20
N ALA A 97 -14.08 -4.48 4.87
CA ALA A 97 -13.10 -3.56 4.29
C ALA A 97 -12.25 -4.24 3.20
N LEU A 98 -11.80 -5.48 3.40
CA LEU A 98 -11.11 -6.25 2.36
C LEU A 98 -12.00 -6.43 1.12
N ASP A 99 -13.26 -6.79 1.31
CA ASP A 99 -14.21 -7.01 0.22
C ASP A 99 -14.50 -5.71 -0.54
N CYS A 100 -14.71 -4.61 0.20
CA CYS A 100 -14.87 -3.29 -0.39
C CYS A 100 -13.64 -2.89 -1.23
N ALA A 101 -12.43 -3.06 -0.68
CA ALA A 101 -11.18 -2.77 -1.37
C ALA A 101 -11.07 -3.55 -2.68
N ARG A 102 -11.42 -4.85 -2.69
CA ARG A 102 -11.41 -5.70 -3.90
C ARG A 102 -12.37 -5.20 -4.97
N VAL A 103 -13.58 -4.76 -4.59
CA VAL A 103 -14.59 -4.29 -5.54
C VAL A 103 -14.12 -3.01 -6.25
N VAL A 104 -13.46 -2.11 -5.52
CA VAL A 104 -13.14 -0.77 -5.99
C VAL A 104 -11.68 -0.59 -6.40
N GLU A 105 -10.85 -1.64 -6.32
CA GLU A 105 -9.40 -1.56 -6.41
C GLU A 105 -8.87 -0.88 -7.68
N SER A 106 -9.64 -0.82 -8.77
CA SER A 106 -9.20 -0.21 -10.04
C SER A 106 -10.16 0.85 -10.59
N ASP A 107 -11.17 1.26 -9.81
CA ASP A 107 -12.12 2.29 -10.23
C ASP A 107 -11.49 3.69 -10.03
N PRO A 108 -11.26 4.45 -11.13
CA PRO A 108 -10.58 5.75 -11.07
C PRO A 108 -11.27 6.78 -10.18
N SER A 109 -12.58 6.66 -9.98
CA SER A 109 -13.36 7.61 -9.15
C SER A 109 -13.10 7.46 -7.65
N VAL A 110 -12.54 6.32 -7.24
CA VAL A 110 -12.37 5.92 -5.83
C VAL A 110 -10.93 5.58 -5.48
N LEU A 111 -10.02 5.42 -6.45
CA LEU A 111 -8.59 5.20 -6.18
C LEU A 111 -8.00 6.21 -5.19
N GLY A 112 -8.38 7.49 -5.30
CA GLY A 112 -7.90 8.55 -4.41
C GLY A 112 -8.35 8.42 -2.95
N SER A 113 -9.23 7.46 -2.62
CA SER A 113 -9.63 7.15 -1.24
C SER A 113 -8.71 6.15 -0.54
N SER A 114 -7.86 5.43 -1.28
CA SER A 114 -6.88 4.51 -0.69
C SER A 114 -5.71 5.28 -0.10
N GLY A 115 -5.18 4.82 1.04
CA GLY A 115 -3.98 5.40 1.64
C GLY A 115 -2.72 5.12 0.82
N HIS A 116 -2.67 3.96 0.16
CA HIS A 116 -1.57 3.52 -0.68
C HIS A 116 -2.08 3.00 -2.03
N LEU A 117 -1.26 3.21 -3.06
CA LEU A 117 -1.49 2.75 -4.42
C LEU A 117 -0.38 1.81 -4.85
N LEU A 118 -0.74 0.76 -5.59
CA LEU A 118 0.21 -0.11 -6.30
C LEU A 118 0.13 0.19 -7.80
N ALA A 119 1.27 0.51 -8.41
CA ALA A 119 1.41 0.67 -9.85
C ALA A 119 2.02 -0.60 -10.46
N VAL A 120 1.38 -1.14 -11.50
CA VAL A 120 1.81 -2.36 -12.16
C VAL A 120 1.90 -2.14 -13.66
N ALA A 121 3.07 -2.37 -14.24
CA ALA A 121 3.19 -2.65 -15.66
C ALA A 121 3.99 -3.94 -15.85
N VAL A 122 3.53 -4.79 -16.76
CA VAL A 122 4.22 -6.02 -17.16
C VAL A 122 4.67 -5.81 -18.60
N ALA A 123 5.94 -6.08 -18.87
CA ALA A 123 6.54 -5.98 -20.20
C ALA A 123 6.44 -7.32 -20.95
#